data_AF-A0A7K9IEW8-F1
#
_entry.id   AF-A0A7K9IEW8-F1
#
_cell.length_a   1.000
_cell.length_b   1.000
_cell.length_c   1.000
_cell.angle_alpha   90.00
_cell.angle_beta   90.00
_cell.angle_gamma   90.00
#
_symmetry.space_group_name_H-M   'P 1'
#
loop_
_entity.id
_entity.type
_entity.pdbx_description
1 polymer ?
#
loop_
_entity_poly.entity_id
_entity_poly.type
_entity_poly.pdbx_seq_one_letter_code
_entity_poly.pdbx_strand_id
1 'polypeptide(L)' 'QVLEAFEAAERQRKPSPELLFSDVYLELPAHLRRQRRALQRHLQLYGEHYQLEQFQ' A
#
# COMPACT_ATOMS: atom_id res chain seq x y z
N GLN A 1 -1.10 24.52 15.93
CA GLN A 1 -1.35 23.11 16.32
C GLN A 1 -2.19 22.36 15.29
N VAL A 2 -3.43 22.76 14.96
CA VAL A 2 -4.23 22.04 13.93
C VAL A 2 -3.64 22.17 12.51
N LEU A 3 -3.29 23.39 12.07
CA LEU A 3 -2.75 23.60 10.72
C LEU A 3 -1.39 22.91 10.51
N GLU A 4 -0.54 22.91 11.53
CA GLU A 4 0.75 22.21 11.50
C GLU A 4 0.59 20.69 11.39
N ALA A 5 -0.32 20.10 12.18
CA ALA A 5 -0.64 18.67 12.09
C ALA A 5 -1.25 18.30 10.73
N PHE A 6 -2.06 19.19 10.16
CA PHE A 6 -2.64 19.01 8.83
C PHE A 6 -1.57 18.98 7.74
N GLU A 7 -0.69 20.00 7.70
CA GLU A 7 0.40 20.05 6.75
C GLU A 7 1.37 18.87 6.88
N ALA A 8 1.62 18.39 8.11
CA ALA A 8 2.44 17.21 8.34
C ALA A 8 1.79 15.94 7.76
N ALA A 9 0.48 15.79 7.94
CA ALA A 9 -0.27 14.64 7.42
C ALA A 9 -0.35 14.63 5.89
N GLU A 10 -0.51 15.78 5.23
CA GLU A 10 -0.55 15.87 3.76
C GLU A 10 0.78 15.49 3.09
N ARG A 11 1.91 15.75 3.76
CA ARG A 11 3.24 15.40 3.25
C ARG A 11 3.60 13.93 3.48
N GLN A 12 2.85 13.21 4.32
CA GLN A 12 3.13 11.83 4.65
C GLN A 12 2.77 10.91 3.46
N ARG A 13 3.71 10.04 3.07
CA ARG A 13 3.42 8.99 2.08
C ARG A 13 2.39 8.01 2.61
N LYS A 14 1.53 7.55 1.70
CA LYS A 14 0.53 6.50 1.93
C LYS A 14 1.21 5.21 2.36
N PRO A 15 0.57 4.39 3.22
CA PRO A 15 1.13 3.08 3.59
C PRO A 15 1.31 2.18 2.38
N SER A 16 2.27 1.26 2.42
CA SER A 16 2.55 0.33 1.30
C SER A 16 1.29 -0.37 0.78
N PRO A 17 1.12 -0.55 -0.55
CA PRO A 17 -0.02 -1.28 -1.12
C PRO A 17 -0.13 -2.74 -0.65
N GLU A 18 0.96 -3.31 -0.11
CA GLU A 18 0.95 -4.68 0.44
C GLU A 18 0.08 -4.82 1.68
N LEU A 19 -0.11 -3.72 2.43
CA LEU A 19 -0.96 -3.67 3.62
C LEU A 19 -2.45 -3.81 3.28
N LEU A 20 -2.84 -3.69 2.01
CA LEU A 20 -4.20 -3.97 1.56
C LEU A 20 -4.65 -5.40 1.90
N PHE A 21 -3.71 -6.34 2.04
CA PHE A 21 -3.98 -7.74 2.30
C PHE A 21 -3.80 -8.14 3.77
N SER A 22 -3.18 -7.31 4.62
CA SER A 22 -3.03 -7.60 6.05
C SER A 22 -4.33 -7.32 6.80
N ASP A 23 -4.43 -7.86 8.02
CA ASP A 23 -5.52 -7.60 8.97
C ASP A 23 -6.94 -7.98 8.51
N VAL A 24 -7.08 -8.62 7.33
CA VAL A 24 -8.34 -9.25 6.88
C VAL A 24 -8.70 -10.44 7.78
N TYR A 25 -7.68 -11.18 8.20
CA TYR A 25 -7.74 -12.28 9.16
C TYR A 25 -6.55 -12.16 10.09
N LEU A 26 -6.60 -12.84 11.24
CA LEU A 26 -5.47 -12.93 12.16
C LEU A 26 -4.19 -13.43 11.46
N GLU A 27 -4.34 -14.39 10.56
CA GLU A 27 -3.26 -14.90 9.72
C GLU A 27 -3.62 -14.77 8.25
N LEU A 28 -2.66 -14.34 7.42
CA LEU A 28 -2.84 -14.16 6.00
C LEU A 28 -3.08 -15.50 5.29
N PRO A 29 -4.30 -15.83 4.83
CA PRO A 29 -4.60 -17.13 4.23
C PRO A 29 -3.88 -17.34 2.90
N ALA A 30 -3.73 -18.60 2.49
CA ALA A 30 -2.97 -18.96 1.28
C ALA A 30 -3.49 -18.27 0.00
N HIS A 31 -4.80 -18.06 -0.13
CA HIS A 31 -5.37 -17.38 -1.29
C HIS A 31 -5.05 -15.88 -1.30
N LEU A 32 -5.07 -15.19 -0.15
CA LEU A 32 -4.64 -13.78 -0.05
C LEU A 32 -3.14 -13.63 -0.26
N ARG A 33 -2.31 -14.58 0.22
CA ARG A 33 -0.88 -14.61 -0.12
C ARG A 33 -0.65 -14.68 -1.63
N ARG A 34 -1.43 -15.48 -2.35
CA ARG A 34 -1.36 -15.58 -3.81
C ARG A 34 -1.77 -14.27 -4.50
N GLN A 35 -2.83 -13.62 -4.03
CA GLN A 35 -3.28 -12.33 -4.56
C GLN A 35 -2.26 -11.23 -4.33
N ARG A 36 -1.69 -11.14 -3.11
CA ARG A 36 -0.60 -10.19 -2.80
C ARG A 36 0.58 -10.36 -3.75
N ARG A 37 1.03 -11.60 -3.98
CA ARG A 37 2.12 -11.89 -4.94
C ARG A 37 1.75 -11.54 -6.38
N ALA A 38 0.48 -11.68 -6.77
CA ALA A 38 0.03 -11.29 -8.10
C ALA A 38 0.10 -9.77 -8.28
N LEU A 39 -0.34 -9.01 -7.27
CA LEU A 39 -0.21 -7.54 -7.28
C LEU A 39 1.25 -7.11 -7.35
N GLN A 40 2.13 -7.72 -6.54
CA GLN A 40 3.57 -7.42 -6.58
C GLN A 40 4.16 -7.59 -7.99
N ARG A 41 3.87 -8.71 -8.67
CA ARG A 41 4.31 -8.92 -10.07
C ARG A 41 3.69 -7.93 -11.04
N HIS A 42 2.42 -7.59 -10.85
CA HIS A 42 1.72 -6.60 -11.68
C HIS A 42 2.38 -5.22 -11.59
N LEU A 43 2.66 -4.75 -10.37
CA LEU A 43 3.31 -3.47 -10.14
C LEU A 43 4.78 -3.46 -10.58
N GLN A 44 5.46 -4.61 -10.60
CA GLN A 44 6.80 -4.71 -11.19
C GLN A 44 6.80 -4.49 -12.71
N LEU A 45 5.76 -4.99 -13.41
CA LEU A 45 5.67 -4.90 -14.87
C LEU A 45 4.97 -3.64 -15.37
N TYR A 46 3.98 -3.16 -14.62
CA TYR A 46 3.06 -2.10 -15.01
C TYR A 46 3.00 -0.96 -13.99
N GLY A 47 4.01 -0.86 -13.12
CA GLY A 47 4.06 0.12 -12.04
C GLY A 47 4.02 1.57 -12.52
N GLU A 48 4.48 1.84 -13.74
CA GLU A 48 4.43 3.15 -14.41
C GLU A 48 3.01 3.70 -14.57
N HIS A 49 1.98 2.84 -14.54
CA HIS A 49 0.58 3.24 -14.59
C HIS A 49 -0.02 3.57 -13.22
N TYR A 50 0.77 3.48 -12.15
CA TYR A 50 0.33 3.72 -10.77
C TYR A 50 1.19 4.82 -10.11
N GLN A 51 0.58 5.59 -9.21
CA GLN A 51 1.26 6.66 -8.47
C GLN A 51 2.09 6.10 -7.31
N LEU A 52 3.00 5.16 -7.58
CA LEU A 52 3.75 4.42 -6.56
C LEU A 52 4.63 5.32 -5.68
N GLU A 53 5.05 6.47 -6.19
CA GLU A 53 5.85 7.46 -5.45
C GLU A 53 5.13 8.06 -4.22
N GLN A 54 3.80 8.00 -4.21
CA GLN A 54 2.99 8.46 -3.08
C GLN A 54 2.92 7.43 -1.95
N PHE A 55 3.41 6.21 -2.18
CA PHE A 55 3.35 5.11 -1.23
C PHE A 55 4.74 4.86 -0.60
N GLN A 56 4.75 4.32 0.62
CA GLN A 56 5.94 3.95 1.38
C GLN A 56 6.60 2.68 0.85
#